data_AF-A0ABD3ESI6-F1
#
_entry.id   AF-A0ABD3ESI6-F1
#
_cell.length_a   1.000
_cell.length_b   1.000
_cell.length_c   1.000
_cell.angle_alpha   90.00
_cell.angle_beta   90.00
_cell.angle_gamma   90.00
#
_symmetry.space_group_name_H-M   'P 1'
#
loop_
_entity.id
_entity.type
_entity.pdbx_description
1 polymer ?
#
loop_
_entity_poly.entity_id
_entity_poly.type
_entity_poly.pdbx_seq_one_letter_code
_entity_poly.pdbx_strand_id
1 'polypeptide(L)'
;MCQTHKGNRVDSRGYLYEIVVNGRNCIDVDKFDYLARDMLNLFGLRKVFDFSRLTMFNRVIGNEICYHTSVNLDIYDMFQQRYQMHKQIYNHRKGKAVEFMIATG
;
A
#
# COMPACT_ATOMS: atom_id res chain seq x y z
N MET A 1 4.97 -0.05 9.03
CA MET A 1 5.89 0.94 8.41
C MET A 1 6.43 0.35 7.12
N CYS A 2 6.66 1.19 6.11
CA CYS A 2 7.45 0.77 4.95
C CYS A 2 8.90 0.67 5.41
N GLN A 3 9.42 -0.55 5.50
CA GLN A 3 10.82 -0.75 5.82
C GLN A 3 11.60 -0.48 4.54
N THR A 4 12.42 0.58 4.54
CA THR A 4 13.29 0.95 3.43
C THR A 4 14.46 -0.04 3.38
N HIS A 5 14.24 -1.23 2.84
CA HIS A 5 15.35 -2.11 2.45
C HIS A 5 16.01 -1.52 1.20
N LYS A 6 17.00 -0.63 1.41
CA LYS A 6 17.97 -0.26 0.38
C LYS A 6 18.96 -1.41 0.20
N GLY A 7 18.50 -2.54 -0.32
CA GLY A 7 19.41 -3.50 -0.93
C GLY A 7 20.02 -2.86 -2.17
N ASN A 8 21.35 -2.88 -2.31
CA ASN A 8 22.00 -2.51 -3.57
C ASN A 8 21.42 -3.41 -4.66
N ARG A 9 20.62 -2.84 -5.58
CA ARG A 9 20.03 -3.58 -6.69
C ARG A 9 21.14 -3.89 -7.69
N VAL A 10 21.76 -5.06 -7.55
CA VAL A 10 22.76 -5.58 -8.49
C VAL A 10 22.08 -6.13 -9.76
N ASP A 11 20.76 -6.33 -9.70
CA ASP A 11 19.96 -6.93 -10.77
C ASP A 11 19.54 -5.92 -11.85
N SER A 12 19.71 -6.32 -13.11
CA SER A 12 19.22 -5.61 -14.29
C SER A 12 17.69 -5.48 -14.34
N ARG A 13 16.96 -6.25 -13.51
CA ARG A 13 15.49 -6.19 -13.34
C ARG A 13 15.05 -5.80 -11.92
N GLY A 14 15.77 -4.87 -11.32
CA GLY A 14 15.46 -4.23 -10.04
C GLY A 14 14.01 -3.76 -9.85
N TYR A 15 13.30 -3.37 -10.92
CA TYR A 15 11.87 -2.98 -10.83
C TYR A 15 10.95 -4.11 -10.35
N LEU A 16 11.33 -5.39 -10.50
CA LEU A 16 10.51 -6.52 -10.03
C LEU A 16 10.32 -6.52 -8.51
N TYR A 17 11.32 -6.03 -7.77
CA TYR A 17 11.22 -5.90 -6.31
C TYR A 17 10.23 -4.81 -5.89
N GLU A 18 9.88 -3.87 -6.78
CA GLU A 18 8.87 -2.84 -6.52
C GLU A 18 7.44 -3.36 -6.62
N ILE A 19 7.22 -4.57 -7.15
CA ILE A 19 5.87 -5.12 -7.32
C ILE A 19 5.27 -5.54 -5.99
N VAL A 20 6.00 -6.36 -5.21
CA VAL A 20 5.46 -6.99 -3.99
C VAL A 20 5.79 -6.18 -2.74
N VAL A 21 7.02 -5.68 -2.61
CA VAL A 21 7.47 -4.89 -1.45
C VAL A 21 8.31 -3.72 -1.93
N ASN A 22 7.65 -2.60 -2.19
CA ASN A 22 8.33 -1.43 -2.71
C ASN A 22 9.00 -0.63 -1.58
N GLY A 23 10.25 -0.96 -1.29
CA GLY A 23 11.05 -0.23 -0.29
C GLY A 23 11.42 1.20 -0.66
N ARG A 24 11.15 1.67 -1.90
CA ARG A 24 11.51 3.01 -2.37
C ARG A 24 10.43 4.04 -2.07
N ASN A 25 9.18 3.75 -2.45
CA ASN A 25 8.06 4.67 -2.28
C ASN A 25 6.81 4.00 -1.67
N CYS A 26 6.87 2.70 -1.38
CA CYS A 26 5.82 1.96 -0.70
C CYS A 26 4.51 1.86 -1.49
N ILE A 27 4.58 1.92 -2.83
CA ILE A 27 3.47 1.61 -3.72
C ILE A 27 3.71 0.20 -4.27
N ASP A 28 2.92 -0.77 -3.80
CA ASP A 28 3.04 -2.20 -4.11
C ASP A 28 1.69 -2.90 -4.02
N VAL A 29 1.61 -4.11 -4.58
CA VAL A 29 0.36 -4.88 -4.69
C VAL A 29 -0.17 -5.35 -3.34
N ASP A 30 0.70 -5.52 -2.34
CA ASP A 30 0.30 -5.81 -0.95
C ASP A 30 -0.68 -4.75 -0.43
N LYS A 31 -0.35 -3.47 -0.63
CA LYS A 31 -1.22 -2.35 -0.21
C LYS A 31 -2.50 -2.26 -1.00
N PHE A 32 -2.45 -2.54 -2.29
CA PHE A 32 -3.64 -2.49 -3.12
C PHE A 32 -4.67 -3.52 -2.64
N ASP A 33 -4.22 -4.73 -2.36
CA ASP A 33 -5.07 -5.82 -1.89
C ASP A 33 -5.64 -5.55 -0.50
N TYR A 34 -4.80 -5.28 0.51
CA TYR A 34 -5.32 -5.14 1.88
C TYR A 34 -6.20 -3.89 2.03
N LEU A 35 -5.87 -2.76 1.37
CA LEU A 35 -6.70 -1.56 1.43
C LEU A 35 -8.05 -1.81 0.79
N ALA A 36 -8.08 -2.40 -0.41
CA ALA A 36 -9.36 -2.69 -1.08
C ALA A 36 -10.22 -3.65 -0.27
N ARG A 37 -9.61 -4.73 0.24
CA ARG A 37 -10.28 -5.76 1.04
C ARG A 37 -10.84 -5.21 2.35
N ASP A 38 -10.02 -4.48 3.11
CA ASP A 38 -10.44 -3.96 4.41
C ASP A 38 -11.50 -2.87 4.25
N MET A 39 -11.36 -2.01 3.25
CA MET A 39 -12.37 -1.00 2.95
C MET A 39 -13.70 -1.64 2.56
N LEU A 40 -13.68 -2.72 1.76
CA LEU A 40 -14.87 -3.47 1.41
C LEU A 40 -15.54 -4.08 2.65
N ASN A 41 -14.76 -4.70 3.53
CA ASN A 41 -15.28 -5.36 4.74
C ASN A 41 -15.82 -4.37 5.78
N LEU A 42 -15.25 -3.17 5.89
CA LEU A 42 -15.66 -2.18 6.89
C LEU A 42 -16.75 -1.22 6.41
N PHE A 43 -16.72 -0.86 5.12
CA PHE A 43 -17.54 0.23 4.58
C PHE A 43 -18.35 -0.16 3.35
N GLY A 44 -18.21 -1.40 2.87
CA GLY A 44 -18.82 -1.85 1.62
C GLY A 44 -18.20 -1.19 0.38
N LEU A 45 -18.85 -1.38 -0.77
CA LEU A 45 -18.35 -0.93 -2.07
C LEU A 45 -18.19 0.60 -2.21
N ARG A 46 -18.82 1.39 -1.34
CA ARG A 46 -18.89 2.86 -1.51
C ARG A 46 -17.56 3.58 -1.27
N LYS A 47 -16.58 2.94 -0.63
CA LYS A 47 -15.31 3.59 -0.24
C LYS A 47 -14.07 2.83 -0.69
N VAL A 48 -14.22 1.80 -1.52
CA VAL A 48 -13.07 1.04 -2.05
C VAL A 48 -12.33 1.92 -3.05
N PHE A 49 -11.02 2.06 -2.87
CA PHE A 49 -10.17 2.76 -3.83
C PHE A 49 -9.93 1.85 -5.04
N ASP A 50 -10.12 2.38 -6.25
CA ASP A 50 -9.85 1.64 -7.48
C ASP A 50 -8.39 1.80 -7.92
N PHE A 51 -7.61 0.75 -7.69
CA PHE A 51 -6.20 0.69 -8.07
C PHE A 51 -5.98 0.42 -9.57
N SER A 52 -7.02 0.13 -10.35
CA SER A 52 -6.93 -0.23 -11.77
C SER A 52 -6.18 0.84 -12.58
N ARG A 53 -6.45 2.12 -12.29
CA ARG A 53 -5.79 3.26 -12.93
C ARG A 53 -4.29 3.28 -12.66
N LEU A 54 -3.86 3.01 -11.42
CA LEU A 54 -2.43 2.94 -11.10
C LEU A 54 -1.76 1.77 -11.85
N THR A 55 -2.45 0.63 -11.99
CA THR A 55 -1.93 -0.52 -12.74
C THR A 55 -1.89 -0.28 -14.26
N MET A 56 -2.80 0.53 -14.81
CA MET A 56 -2.87 0.83 -16.24
C MET A 56 -1.89 1.93 -16.67
N PHE A 57 -1.62 2.91 -15.80
CA PHE A 57 -0.81 4.09 -16.10
C PHE A 57 0.59 4.06 -15.47
N ASN A 58 1.15 2.86 -15.22
CA ASN A 58 2.56 2.70 -14.86
C ASN A 58 3.41 2.17 -16.01
N ARG A 59 4.72 2.43 -15.95
CA ARG A 59 5.75 1.91 -16.88
C ARG A 59 7.07 1.71 -16.15
N VAL A 60 7.91 0.83 -16.68
CA VAL A 60 9.30 0.70 -16.23
C VAL A 60 10.16 1.73 -16.96
N ILE A 61 10.81 2.63 -16.23
CA ILE A 61 11.77 3.62 -16.75
C ILE A 61 13.01 3.57 -15.85
N GLY A 62 14.19 3.39 -16.43
CA GLY A 62 15.44 3.38 -15.64
C GLY A 62 15.48 2.30 -14.54
N ASN A 63 14.88 1.12 -14.78
CA ASN A 63 14.80 0.02 -13.81
C ASN A 63 13.96 0.31 -12.55
N GLU A 64 13.02 1.26 -12.64
CA GLU A 64 12.04 1.59 -11.61
C GLU A 64 10.62 1.60 -12.18
N ILE A 65 9.62 1.32 -11.33
CA ILE A 65 8.21 1.53 -11.69
C ILE A 65 7.90 3.03 -11.55
N CYS A 66 7.46 3.64 -12.64
CA CYS A 66 7.07 5.04 -12.72
C CYS A 66 5.58 5.14 -13.07
N TYR A 67 4.90 6.14 -12.51
CA TYR A 67 3.49 6.41 -12.75
C TYR A 67 3.32 7.68 -13.58
N HIS A 68 2.37 7.67 -14.50
CA HIS A 68 2.07 8.86 -15.31
C HIS A 68 1.49 9.99 -14.45
N THR A 69 1.80 11.25 -14.76
CA THR A 69 1.35 12.42 -13.98
C THR A 69 -0.18 12.50 -13.84
N SER A 70 -0.93 11.97 -14.80
CA SER A 70 -2.41 11.96 -14.75
C SER A 70 -2.99 11.17 -13.58
N VAL A 71 -2.21 10.29 -12.93
CA VAL A 71 -2.65 9.50 -11.76
C VAL A 71 -2.06 10.03 -10.44
N ASN A 72 -1.57 11.27 -10.41
CA ASN A 72 -1.01 11.86 -9.19
C ASN A 72 -2.04 11.92 -8.05
N LEU A 73 -3.28 12.34 -8.36
CA LEU A 73 -4.37 12.38 -7.38
C LEU A 73 -4.74 10.98 -6.88
N ASP A 74 -4.77 9.98 -7.78
CA ASP A 74 -5.01 8.58 -7.42
C ASP A 74 -3.95 8.10 -6.39
N ILE A 75 -2.67 8.45 -6.59
CA ILE A 75 -1.60 8.13 -5.63
C ILE A 75 -1.80 8.83 -4.29
N TYR A 76 -2.16 10.12 -4.31
CA TYR A 76 -2.44 10.89 -3.09
C TYR A 76 -3.58 10.26 -2.27
N ASP A 77 -4.69 9.93 -2.94
CA ASP A 77 -5.88 9.36 -2.30
C ASP A 77 -5.61 7.98 -1.69
N MET A 78 -4.81 7.14 -2.34
CA MET A 78 -4.33 5.88 -1.74
C MET A 78 -3.60 6.15 -0.41
N PHE A 79 -2.64 7.07 -0.38
CA PHE A 79 -1.88 7.35 0.84
C PHE A 79 -2.76 7.94 1.94
N GLN A 80 -3.70 8.79 1.56
CA GLN A 80 -4.68 9.35 2.49
C GLN A 80 -5.58 8.26 3.07
N GLN A 81 -6.11 7.35 2.24
CA GLN A 81 -6.91 6.23 2.71
C GLN A 81 -6.12 5.34 3.67
N ARG A 82 -4.87 5.00 3.32
CA ARG A 82 -3.97 4.24 4.19
C ARG A 82 -3.76 4.92 5.54
N TYR A 83 -3.50 6.23 5.54
CA TYR A 83 -3.34 6.99 6.78
C TYR A 83 -4.58 6.90 7.67
N GLN A 84 -5.77 7.08 7.10
CA GLN A 84 -7.03 6.99 7.86
C GLN A 84 -7.24 5.58 8.43
N MET A 85 -7.00 4.54 7.64
CA MET A 85 -7.11 3.15 8.09
C MET A 85 -6.15 2.84 9.25
N HIS A 86 -4.89 3.28 9.16
CA HIS A 86 -3.94 3.12 10.26
C HIS A 86 -4.34 3.88 11.51
N LYS A 87 -4.83 5.12 11.37
CA LYS A 87 -5.17 5.96 12.50
C LYS A 87 -6.43 5.49 13.22
N GLN A 88 -7.44 5.08 12.47
CA GLN A 88 -8.79 4.84 13.00
C GLN A 88 -9.08 3.36 13.25
N ILE A 89 -8.55 2.46 12.40
CA ILE A 89 -8.92 1.04 12.41
C ILE A 89 -7.78 0.20 12.98
N TYR A 90 -6.62 0.16 12.33
CA TYR A 90 -5.54 -0.76 12.70
C TYR A 90 -4.91 -0.47 14.07
N ASN A 91 -4.94 0.80 14.51
CA ASN A 91 -4.49 1.21 15.84
C ASN A 91 -5.66 1.53 16.79
N HIS A 92 -6.85 1.03 16.51
CA HIS A 92 -7.99 1.23 17.41
C HIS A 92 -7.68 0.66 18.79
N ARG A 93 -7.77 1.49 19.85
CA ARG A 93 -7.32 1.16 21.21
C ARG A 93 -7.93 -0.13 21.74
N LYS A 94 -9.21 -0.38 21.46
CA LYS A 94 -9.88 -1.63 21.88
C LYS A 94 -9.35 -2.85 21.12
N GLY A 95 -9.03 -2.71 19.84
CA GLY A 95 -8.42 -3.79 19.06
C GLY A 95 -7.04 -4.16 19.61
N LYS A 96 -6.23 -3.14 19.93
CA LYS A 96 -4.91 -3.34 20.56
C LYS A 96 -5.00 -3.98 21.95
N ALA A 97 -5.98 -3.58 22.76
CA ALA A 97 -6.21 -4.22 24.06
C ALA A 97 -6.50 -5.73 23.92
N VAL A 98 -7.36 -6.10 22.98
CA VAL A 98 -7.66 -7.52 22.70
C VAL A 98 -6.42 -8.27 22.19
N GLU A 99 -5.64 -7.66 21.30
CA GLU A 99 -4.37 -8.23 20.80
C GLU A 99 -3.40 -8.53 21.96
N PHE A 100 -3.24 -7.61 22.91
CA PHE A 100 -2.42 -7.83 24.11
C PHE A 100 -2.95 -8.96 24.99
N MET A 101 -4.27 -9.07 25.16
CA MET A 101 -4.88 -10.15 25.95
C MET A 101 -4.59 -11.53 25.32
N ILE A 102 -4.63 -11.63 24.00
CA ILE A 102 -4.35 -12.89 23.28
C ILE A 102 -2.86 -13.23 23.31
N ALA A 103 -1.98 -12.24 23.11
CA ALA A 103 -0.53 -12.47 23.03
C ALA A 103 0.12 -12.76 24.40
N THR A 104 -0.57 -12.44 25.49
CA THR A 104 -0.08 -12.65 26.88
C THR A 104 -0.85 -13.77 27.59
N GLY A 105 -1.71 -14.50 26.86
CA GLY A 105 -2.48 -15.64 27.34
C GLY A 105 -1.77 -16.97 27.15
#